data_AF-X1MHI7-F1
#
_entry.id   AF-X1MHI7-F1
#
_cell.length_a   1.000
_cell.length_b   1.000
_cell.length_c   1.000
_cell.angle_alpha   90.00
_cell.angle_beta   90.00
_cell.angle_gamma   90.00
#
_symmetry.space_group_name_H-M   'P 1'
#
loop_
_entity.id
_entity.type
_entity.pdbx_description
1 polymer ?
#
loop_
_entity_poly.entity_id
_entity_poly.type
_entity_poly.pdbx_seq_one_letter_code
_entity_poly.pdbx_strand_id
1 'polypeptide(L)' 'MDPEAAIQDRVEDLLVRMTLAEKIGQMTLVEKNSIKDKDITDKFIGGLLSGGGGYPSRNTPEGWS' A
#
# COMPACT_ATOMS: atom_id res chain seq x y z
N MET A 1 4.18 17.62 -2.38
CA MET A 1 5.20 17.25 -3.38
C MET A 1 4.81 17.86 -4.71
N ASP A 2 5.80 18.32 -5.46
CA ASP A 2 5.64 18.75 -6.84
C ASP A 2 5.51 17.51 -7.74
N PRO A 3 4.40 17.33 -8.48
CA PRO A 3 4.24 16.18 -9.39
C PRO A 3 5.16 16.26 -10.61
N GLU A 4 5.64 17.44 -10.98
CA GLU A 4 6.49 17.68 -12.16
C GLU A 4 7.99 17.47 -11.86
N ALA A 5 8.37 17.38 -10.58
CA ALA A 5 9.73 17.06 -10.18
C ALA A 5 10.13 15.63 -10.60
N ALA A 6 11.43 15.39 -10.80
CA ALA A 6 11.93 14.07 -11.16
C ALA A 6 11.56 13.02 -10.10
N ILE A 7 11.33 11.78 -10.55
CA ILE A 7 10.91 10.68 -9.66
C ILE A 7 11.90 10.50 -8.50
N GLN A 8 13.21 10.56 -8.77
CA GLN A 8 14.23 10.39 -7.73
C GLN A 8 14.17 11.50 -6.68
N ASP A 9 13.96 12.76 -7.10
CA ASP A 9 13.85 13.89 -6.18
C ASP A 9 12.62 13.75 -5.27
N ARG A 10 11.50 13.27 -5.83
CA ARG A 10 10.27 12.99 -5.08
C ARG A 10 10.43 11.82 -4.10
N VAL A 11 11.16 10.78 -4.50
CA VAL A 11 11.46 9.62 -3.63
C VAL A 11 12.35 10.04 -2.47
N GLU A 12 13.43 10.77 -2.74
CA GLU A 12 14.36 11.25 -1.70
C GLU A 12 13.62 12.19 -0.71
N ASP A 13 12.83 13.13 -1.23
CA ASP A 13 12.00 14.02 -0.40
C ASP A 13 11.02 13.24 0.49
N LEU A 14 10.42 12.16 -0.03
CA LEU A 14 9.53 11.30 0.75
C LEU A 14 10.29 10.56 1.85
N LEU A 15 11.40 9.90 1.49
CA LEU A 15 12.17 9.03 2.39
C LEU A 15 12.76 9.78 3.59
N VAL A 16 13.15 11.06 3.41
CA VAL A 16 13.66 11.89 4.50
C VAL A 16 12.57 12.28 5.51
N ARG A 17 11.31 12.38 5.06
CA ARG A 17 10.17 12.74 5.91
C ARG A 17 9.54 11.56 6.65
N MET A 18 9.83 10.33 6.21
CA MET A 18 9.30 9.11 6.82
C MET A 18 10.04 8.72 8.09
N THR A 19 9.26 8.39 9.12
CA THR A 19 9.68 7.63 10.29
C THR A 19 10.10 6.21 9.92
N LEU A 20 10.80 5.53 10.82
CA LEU A 20 11.16 4.12 10.64
C LEU A 20 9.92 3.22 10.51
N ALA A 21 8.86 3.48 11.28
CA ALA A 21 7.63 2.72 11.24
C ALA A 21 6.94 2.83 9.86
N GLU A 22 6.90 4.02 9.28
CA GLU A 22 6.37 4.23 7.93
C GLU A 22 7.18 3.47 6.87
N LYS A 23 8.52 3.47 6.99
CA LYS A 23 9.40 2.73 6.05
C LYS A 23 9.15 1.22 6.12
N ILE A 24 9.04 0.68 7.34
CA ILE A 24 8.73 -0.73 7.56
C ILE A 24 7.33 -1.05 7.04
N GLY A 25 6.35 -0.18 7.29
CA GLY A 25 5.00 -0.32 6.76
C GLY A 25 4.99 -0.42 5.24
N GLN A 26 5.73 0.45 4.54
CA GLN A 26 5.84 0.42 3.07
C GLN A 26 6.51 -0.85 2.52
N MET A 27 7.40 -1.49 3.30
CA MET A 27 8.00 -2.78 2.94
C MET A 27 7.09 -3.99 3.23
N THR A 28 5.93 -3.78 3.86
CA THR A 28 5.03 -4.84 4.31
C THR A 28 3.89 -5.06 3.30
N LEU A 29 3.78 -6.29 2.81
CA LEU A 29 2.69 -6.76 1.95
C LEU A 29 1.80 -7.71 2.75
N VAL A 30 0.50 -7.41 2.84
CA VAL A 30 -0.45 -8.18 3.65
C VAL A 30 -1.56 -8.78 2.78
N GLU A 31 -2.00 -10.00 3.09
CA GLU A 31 -3.20 -10.57 2.46
C GLU A 31 -4.44 -9.81 2.94
N LYS A 32 -5.30 -9.37 2.00
CA LYS A 32 -6.36 -8.41 2.30
C LYS A 32 -7.41 -8.89 3.32
N ASN A 33 -7.64 -10.19 3.43
CA ASN A 33 -8.59 -10.77 4.40
C ASN A 33 -7.95 -11.03 5.77
N SER A 34 -6.65 -10.74 5.93
CA SER A 34 -5.88 -10.98 7.15
C SER A 34 -5.60 -9.69 7.95
N ILE A 35 -6.19 -8.56 7.53
CA ILE A 35 -6.01 -7.25 8.16
C ILE A 35 -7.33 -6.50 8.28
N LYS A 36 -7.45 -5.63 9.28
CA LYS A 36 -8.59 -4.70 9.41
C LYS A 36 -8.32 -3.45 8.57
N ASP A 37 -9.33 -2.91 7.91
CA ASP A 37 -9.19 -1.72 7.06
C ASP A 37 -8.48 -0.55 7.77
N LYS A 38 -8.83 -0.29 9.03
CA LYS A 38 -8.20 0.76 9.84
C LYS A 38 -6.69 0.55 10.02
N ASP A 39 -6.25 -0.71 10.10
CA ASP A 39 -4.84 -1.04 10.31
C ASP A 39 -3.98 -0.76 9.07
N ILE A 40 -4.57 -0.67 7.87
CA ILE A 40 -3.85 -0.30 6.65
C ILE A 40 -3.23 1.09 6.83
N THR A 41 -4.05 2.05 7.27
CA THR A 41 -3.61 3.42 7.53
C THR A 41 -2.77 3.51 8.81
N ASP A 42 -3.26 2.94 9.93
CA ASP A 42 -2.59 3.06 11.23
C ASP A 42 -1.20 2.42 11.26
N LYS A 43 -0.93 1.42 10.39
CA LYS A 43 0.36 0.71 10.30
C LYS A 43 1.14 1.00 9.02
N PHE A 44 0.70 1.98 8.22
CA PHE A 44 1.40 2.44 7.00
C PHE A 44 1.67 1.35 5.95
N ILE A 45 0.76 0.37 5.83
CA ILE A 45 0.96 -0.82 4.98
C ILE A 45 1.18 -0.41 3.52
N GLY A 46 2.27 -0.91 2.93
CA GLY A 46 2.70 -0.56 1.57
C GLY A 46 1.97 -1.30 0.47
N GLY A 47 1.39 -2.47 0.78
CA GLY A 47 0.62 -3.19 -0.20
C GLY A 47 -0.34 -4.21 0.40
N LEU A 48 -1.38 -4.48 -0.37
CA LEU A 48 -2.25 -5.62 -0.17
C LEU A 48 -2.12 -6.60 -1.33
N LEU A 49 -2.20 -7.89 -1.03
CA LEU A 49 -2.31 -8.94 -2.02
C LEU A 49 -3.67 -9.63 -1.89
N SER A 50 -4.23 -10.04 -3.03
CA SER A 50 -5.37 -10.95 -3.07
C SER A 50 -4.85 -12.37 -3.32
N GLY A 51 -4.78 -13.17 -2.26
CA GLY A 51 -4.28 -14.54 -2.33
C GLY A 51 -5.27 -15.48 -3.01
N GLY A 52 -4.96 -16.78 -3.05
CA GLY A 52 -5.90 -17.79 -3.51
C GLY A 52 -7.21 -17.72 -2.71
N GLY A 53 -8.34 -17.50 -3.37
CA GLY A 53 -9.64 -17.30 -2.70
C GLY A 53 -9.97 -15.85 -2.32
N GLY A 54 -9.01 -14.93 -2.41
CA GLY A 54 -9.19 -13.51 -2.14
C GLY A 54 -9.84 -12.74 -3.30
N TYR A 55 -10.77 -13.32 -4.05
CA TYR A 55 -11.47 -12.64 -5.13
C TYR A 55 -12.72 -11.87 -4.62
N PRO A 56 -13.16 -10.82 -5.30
CA PRO A 56 -14.44 -10.15 -5.03
C PRO A 56 -15.61 -11.12 -5.14
N SER A 57 -16.75 -10.81 -4.51
CA SER A 57 -17.95 -11.68 -4.54
C SER A 57 -18.39 -12.07 -5.97
N ARG A 58 -18.14 -11.19 -6.95
CA ARG A 58 -18.15 -11.52 -8.38
C ARG A 58 -16.73 -11.49 -8.91
N ASN A 59 -16.21 -12.65 -9.32
CA ASN A 59 -14.89 -12.76 -9.92
C ASN A 59 -14.95 -12.46 -11.44
N THR A 60 -15.27 -11.21 -11.78
CA THR A 60 -15.20 -10.65 -13.14
C THR A 60 -14.28 -9.43 -13.15
N PRO A 61 -13.76 -8.97 -14.30
CA PRO A 61 -12.92 -7.77 -14.36
C PRO A 61 -13.55 -6.56 -13.65
N GLU A 62 -14.86 -6.36 -13.80
CA GLU A 62 -15.63 -5.27 -13.17
C GLU A 62 -15.73 -5.44 -11.65
N GLY A 63 -15.66 -6.68 -11.14
CA GLY A 63 -15.63 -6.93 -9.70
C GLY A 63 -14.31 -6.49 -9.04
N TRP A 64 -13.25 -6.32 -9.84
CA TRP A 64 -11.91 -5.92 -9.38
C TRP A 64 -11.61 -4.42 -9.57
N SER A 65 -12.42 -3.71 -10.36
CA SER A 65 -12.23 -2.29 -10.70
C SER A 65 -12.96 -1.34 -9.76
#